data_AF-A0A554K783-F1
#
_entry.id   AF-A0A554K783-F1
#
_cell.length_a   1.000
_cell.length_b   1.000
_cell.length_c   1.000
_cell.angle_alpha   90.00
_cell.angle_beta   90.00
_cell.angle_gamma   90.00
#
_symmetry.space_group_name_H-M   'P 1'
#
loop_
_entity.id
_entity.type
_entity.pdbx_description
1 polymer ?
#
loop_
_entity_poly.entity_id
_entity_poly.type
_entity_poly.pdbx_seq_one_letter_code
_entity_poly.pdbx_strand_id
1 'polypeptide(L)'
;MEPLPPQMTKRERWELKQRERAAQRQGQTRQQTTRRFLPWTVAIIAVAVLIGWWLRSGSTGGGIGTSDLQPDDWVRGNPDAAVTLMEYADFQCPACAAYAPLVKQLGDEYGDRVKIVMRHFPLRQHGNAVPASQAAEAAGRQGKFWEMHDLLYERQDAWKDSRTPLELFGTYAAELQLDAAKFQADYADPAVRAKIDAHQQSGTALQISGTPSFFVNGRAIDYPRSLEEFKQYLDAALANAPVTATSTTALVHQHANLAIVLNGKPVDLSADKYQSTKEKELDTAVHLHDEEGMVVHTHRAGVTLNDFLKSLSMDLTPDCFTLDARNRLCNADGKTVKLFVDGRANDQYGDYVIADLNRILISYGAEGKPALQRQLDAVPDTACIYSKTCPERGEPPTEECVGGLGTGCE
;
A
#
# COMPACT_ATOMS: atom_id res chain seq x y z
N MET A 1 100.70 -6.23 -27.09
CA MET A 1 99.90 -7.29 -27.72
C MET A 1 99.29 -8.09 -26.60
N GLU A 2 98.07 -7.73 -26.24
CA GLU A 2 97.30 -8.36 -25.17
C GLU A 2 96.69 -9.66 -25.72
N PRO A 3 96.88 -10.82 -25.05
CA PRO A 3 96.41 -12.09 -25.60
C PRO A 3 94.88 -12.11 -25.64
N LEU A 4 94.34 -12.48 -26.80
CA LEU A 4 92.91 -12.68 -27.00
C LEU A 4 92.36 -13.69 -25.99
N PRO A 5 91.19 -13.43 -25.37
CA PRO A 5 90.61 -14.35 -24.40
C PRO A 5 90.29 -15.71 -25.07
N PRO A 6 90.43 -16.82 -24.32
CA PRO A 6 90.20 -18.15 -24.87
C PRO A 6 88.76 -18.31 -25.38
N GLN A 7 88.63 -18.87 -26.59
CA GLN A 7 87.36 -19.14 -27.25
C GLN A 7 86.60 -20.23 -26.48
N MET A 8 85.45 -19.89 -25.88
CA MET A 8 84.63 -20.87 -25.17
C MET A 8 84.22 -22.03 -26.08
N THR A 9 84.29 -23.25 -25.56
CA THR A 9 83.83 -24.46 -26.27
C THR A 9 82.32 -24.45 -26.45
N LYS A 10 81.79 -25.25 -27.39
CA LYS A 10 80.34 -25.41 -27.58
C LYS A 10 79.63 -25.89 -26.31
N ARG A 11 80.31 -26.72 -25.49
CA ARG A 11 79.78 -27.26 -24.24
C ARG A 11 79.70 -26.17 -23.16
N GLU A 12 80.74 -25.37 -22.99
CA GLU A 12 80.74 -24.26 -22.01
C GLU A 12 79.71 -23.19 -22.36
N ARG A 13 79.56 -22.86 -23.66
CA ARG A 13 78.48 -21.97 -24.12
C ARG A 13 77.10 -22.52 -23.81
N TRP A 14 76.92 -23.84 -23.93
CA TRP A 14 75.65 -24.49 -23.61
C TRP A 14 75.37 -24.45 -22.10
N GLU A 15 76.38 -24.77 -21.26
CA GLU A 15 76.27 -24.74 -19.80
C GLU A 15 76.03 -23.33 -19.26
N LEU A 16 76.68 -22.30 -19.83
CA LEU A 16 76.45 -20.90 -19.48
C LEU A 16 75.01 -20.48 -19.81
N LYS A 17 74.50 -20.87 -20.99
CA LYS A 17 73.10 -20.64 -21.38
C LYS A 17 72.10 -21.35 -20.47
N GLN A 18 72.42 -22.56 -19.99
CA GLN A 18 71.57 -23.27 -19.03
C GLN A 18 71.56 -22.58 -17.66
N ARG A 19 72.70 -22.09 -17.19
CA ARG A 19 72.81 -21.33 -15.93
C ARG A 19 72.05 -20.01 -16.00
N GLU A 20 72.16 -19.26 -17.10
CA GLU A 20 71.38 -18.04 -17.35
C GLU A 20 69.87 -18.32 -17.38
N ARG A 21 69.44 -19.40 -18.07
CA ARG A 21 68.02 -19.81 -18.11
C ARG A 21 67.49 -20.26 -16.74
N ALA A 22 68.31 -20.92 -15.93
CA ALA A 22 67.95 -21.31 -14.57
C ALA A 22 67.80 -20.09 -13.64
N ALA A 23 68.72 -19.12 -13.74
CA ALA A 23 68.64 -17.86 -12.97
C ALA A 23 67.43 -17.00 -13.38
N GLN A 24 67.12 -16.91 -14.68
CA GLN A 24 65.92 -16.22 -15.18
C GLN A 24 64.62 -16.89 -14.70
N ARG A 25 64.57 -18.23 -14.64
CA ARG A 25 63.42 -18.98 -14.12
C ARG A 25 63.19 -18.74 -12.62
N GLN A 26 64.24 -18.64 -11.80
CA GLN A 26 64.11 -18.36 -10.36
C GLN A 26 63.68 -16.91 -10.06
N GLY A 27 64.08 -15.94 -10.90
CA GLY A 27 63.61 -14.55 -10.78
C GLY A 27 62.12 -14.37 -11.11
N GLN A 28 61.63 -15.08 -12.13
CA GLN A 28 60.22 -14.99 -12.56
C GLN A 28 59.25 -15.67 -11.59
N THR A 29 59.60 -16.81 -10.97
CA THR A 29 58.73 -17.47 -9.98
C THR A 29 58.57 -16.64 -8.70
N ARG A 30 59.61 -15.92 -8.26
CA ARG A 30 59.55 -15.08 -7.05
C ARG A 30 58.70 -13.81 -7.23
N GLN A 31 58.59 -13.31 -8.47
CA GLN A 31 57.78 -12.15 -8.82
C GLN A 31 56.31 -12.51 -9.11
N GLN A 32 56.02 -13.74 -9.56
CA GLN A 32 54.65 -14.21 -9.81
C GLN A 32 53.91 -14.67 -8.56
N THR A 33 54.58 -15.22 -7.55
CA THR A 33 53.93 -15.65 -6.30
C THR A 33 53.52 -14.47 -5.42
N THR A 34 54.26 -13.37 -5.44
CA THR A 34 53.97 -12.16 -4.65
C THR A 34 52.92 -11.24 -5.28
N ARG A 35 52.68 -11.33 -6.60
CA ARG A 35 51.62 -10.58 -7.31
C ARG A 35 50.30 -11.34 -7.51
N ARG A 36 50.25 -12.64 -7.25
CA ARG A 36 49.02 -13.44 -7.41
C ARG A 36 48.06 -13.43 -6.22
N PHE A 37 48.52 -13.10 -5.01
CA PHE A 37 47.66 -13.11 -3.82
C PHE A 37 47.16 -11.73 -3.38
N LEU A 38 47.79 -10.63 -3.85
CA LEU A 38 47.36 -9.27 -3.51
C LEU A 38 46.07 -8.80 -4.20
N PRO A 39 45.73 -9.15 -5.46
CA PRO A 39 44.44 -8.77 -6.02
C PRO A 39 43.29 -9.59 -5.42
N TRP A 40 43.55 -10.82 -4.95
CA TRP A 40 42.52 -11.67 -4.34
C TRP A 40 42.19 -11.26 -2.91
N THR A 41 43.16 -10.80 -2.10
CA THR A 41 42.84 -10.27 -0.76
C THR A 41 42.08 -8.95 -0.84
N VAL A 42 42.43 -8.06 -1.77
CA VAL A 42 41.67 -6.82 -2.02
C VAL A 42 40.29 -7.14 -2.60
N ALA A 43 40.16 -8.12 -3.51
CA ALA A 43 38.87 -8.54 -4.04
C ALA A 43 38.00 -9.25 -2.98
N ILE A 44 38.57 -10.07 -2.10
CA ILE A 44 37.83 -10.72 -1.01
C ILE A 44 37.44 -9.71 0.05
N ILE A 45 38.29 -8.73 0.38
CA ILE A 45 37.92 -7.64 1.29
C ILE A 45 36.89 -6.73 0.63
N ALA A 46 36.99 -6.42 -0.67
CA ALA A 46 35.98 -5.66 -1.39
C ALA A 46 34.65 -6.43 -1.47
N VAL A 47 34.66 -7.74 -1.71
CA VAL A 47 33.47 -8.60 -1.70
C VAL A 47 32.93 -8.76 -0.28
N ALA A 48 33.75 -8.86 0.75
CA ALA A 48 33.31 -8.94 2.15
C ALA A 48 32.82 -7.58 2.67
N VAL A 49 33.35 -6.47 2.17
CA VAL A 49 32.85 -5.11 2.42
C VAL A 49 31.59 -4.86 1.61
N LEU A 50 31.45 -5.38 0.38
CA LEU A 50 30.22 -5.30 -0.42
C LEU A 50 29.12 -6.22 0.12
N ILE A 51 29.45 -7.42 0.60
CA ILE A 51 28.54 -8.33 1.31
C ILE A 51 28.24 -7.75 2.69
N GLY A 52 29.22 -7.19 3.40
CA GLY A 52 29.02 -6.49 4.66
C GLY A 52 28.18 -5.22 4.49
N TRP A 53 28.32 -4.52 3.36
CA TRP A 53 27.48 -3.40 2.96
C TRP A 53 26.10 -3.91 2.56
N TRP A 54 25.94 -5.01 1.83
CA TRP A 54 24.67 -5.66 1.50
C TRP A 54 23.98 -6.33 2.70
N LEU A 55 24.72 -6.67 3.76
CA LEU A 55 24.20 -7.20 5.03
C LEU A 55 23.94 -6.08 6.06
N ARG A 56 24.60 -4.90 5.95
CA ARG A 56 24.35 -3.68 6.78
C ARG A 56 23.36 -2.72 6.17
N SER A 57 23.37 -2.55 4.85
CA SER A 57 22.15 -2.37 4.07
C SER A 57 21.45 -3.72 4.02
N GLY A 58 21.19 -4.27 5.21
CA GLY A 58 20.09 -5.17 5.36
C GLY A 58 18.97 -4.47 4.62
N SER A 59 18.48 -5.18 3.62
CA SER A 59 17.12 -5.00 3.23
C SER A 59 16.34 -4.97 4.56
N THR A 60 16.03 -3.75 5.02
CA THR A 60 14.64 -3.43 5.21
C THR A 60 13.95 -4.21 4.12
N GLY A 61 13.23 -5.25 4.51
CA GLY A 61 12.26 -5.87 3.63
C GLY A 61 11.30 -4.74 3.25
N GLY A 62 11.72 -3.88 2.32
CA GLY A 62 10.86 -3.42 1.28
C GLY A 62 10.52 -4.68 0.53
N GLY A 63 9.53 -5.42 1.08
CA GLY A 63 8.58 -6.03 0.18
C GLY A 63 8.27 -4.93 -0.83
N ILE A 64 8.42 -5.24 -2.11
CA ILE A 64 7.93 -4.36 -3.16
C ILE A 64 6.47 -4.17 -2.79
N GLY A 65 6.21 -3.05 -2.14
CA GLY A 65 4.91 -2.71 -1.62
C GLY A 65 4.11 -2.52 -2.88
N THR A 66 3.26 -3.49 -3.15
CA THR A 66 2.11 -3.43 -4.04
C THR A 66 1.13 -2.29 -3.64
N SER A 67 1.52 -1.41 -2.72
CA SER A 67 1.00 -0.07 -2.44
C SER A 67 1.56 1.02 -3.34
N ASP A 68 2.72 0.82 -3.99
CA ASP A 68 3.40 1.88 -4.75
C ASP A 68 2.85 1.93 -6.18
N LEU A 69 1.74 2.66 -6.33
CA LEU A 69 1.26 3.12 -7.62
C LEU A 69 2.39 3.85 -8.34
N GLN A 70 2.59 3.50 -9.61
CA GLN A 70 3.49 4.25 -10.47
C GLN A 70 2.74 5.51 -10.96
N PRO A 71 3.45 6.63 -11.18
CA PRO A 71 2.82 7.87 -11.67
C PRO A 71 2.06 7.72 -12.98
N ASP A 72 2.36 6.69 -13.77
CA ASP A 72 1.73 6.39 -15.05
C ASP A 72 0.68 5.26 -14.98
N ASP A 73 0.36 4.75 -13.78
CA ASP A 73 -0.75 3.81 -13.60
C ASP A 73 -2.08 4.50 -13.95
N TRP A 74 -2.96 3.76 -14.63
CA TRP A 74 -4.32 4.23 -14.89
C TRP A 74 -5.19 3.98 -13.66
N VAL A 75 -5.77 5.05 -13.14
CA VAL A 75 -6.63 5.03 -11.95
C VAL A 75 -8.07 5.33 -12.33
N ARG A 76 -9.02 4.53 -11.84
CA ARG A 76 -10.46 4.81 -11.86
C ARG A 76 -10.91 5.11 -10.44
N GLY A 77 -11.70 6.18 -10.27
CA GLY A 77 -12.09 6.71 -8.96
C GLY A 77 -11.09 7.74 -8.44
N ASN A 78 -11.14 8.01 -7.13
CA ASN A 78 -10.31 9.02 -6.48
C ASN A 78 -8.85 8.53 -6.32
N PRO A 79 -7.83 9.17 -6.96
CA PRO A 79 -6.44 8.76 -6.82
C PRO A 79 -5.89 8.85 -5.38
N ASP A 80 -6.54 9.63 -4.52
CA ASP A 80 -6.18 9.78 -3.11
C ASP A 80 -6.92 8.79 -2.18
N ALA A 81 -7.75 7.89 -2.71
CA ALA A 81 -8.44 6.89 -1.91
C ALA A 81 -7.45 6.04 -1.09
N ALA A 82 -7.78 5.80 0.18
CA ALA A 82 -6.94 5.03 1.10
C ALA A 82 -6.92 3.52 0.79
N VAL A 83 -7.89 3.04 0.02
CA VAL A 83 -7.98 1.66 -0.44
C VAL A 83 -7.73 1.59 -1.94
N THR A 84 -6.73 0.79 -2.31
CA THR A 84 -6.37 0.48 -3.70
C THR A 84 -6.78 -0.94 -4.03
N LEU A 85 -7.63 -1.12 -5.03
CA LEU A 85 -7.86 -2.39 -5.70
C LEU A 85 -7.01 -2.41 -6.98
N MET A 86 -5.96 -3.22 -6.99
CA MET A 86 -5.12 -3.41 -8.17
C MET A 86 -5.42 -4.76 -8.83
N GLU A 87 -5.66 -4.73 -10.14
CA GLU A 87 -5.85 -5.90 -10.98
C GLU A 87 -4.68 -6.03 -11.97
N TYR A 88 -4.03 -7.20 -11.97
CA TYR A 88 -3.19 -7.63 -13.09
C TYR A 88 -4.04 -8.44 -14.07
N ALA A 89 -4.23 -7.91 -15.27
CA ALA A 89 -5.22 -8.39 -16.21
C ALA A 89 -4.65 -8.58 -17.62
N ASP A 90 -5.29 -9.49 -18.36
CA ASP A 90 -5.07 -9.75 -19.77
C ASP A 90 -6.39 -9.51 -20.50
N PHE A 91 -6.39 -8.59 -21.48
CA PHE A 91 -7.60 -8.25 -22.22
C PHE A 91 -8.20 -9.41 -23.02
N GLN A 92 -7.41 -10.42 -23.41
CA GLN A 92 -7.85 -11.59 -24.18
C GLN A 92 -8.27 -12.75 -23.27
N CYS A 93 -8.00 -12.68 -21.96
CA CYS A 93 -8.37 -13.72 -21.02
C CYS A 93 -9.90 -13.76 -20.79
N PRO A 94 -10.57 -14.91 -20.99
CA PRO A 94 -12.02 -15.04 -20.73
C PRO A 94 -12.39 -14.82 -19.26
N ALA A 95 -11.51 -15.22 -18.33
CA ALA A 95 -11.75 -14.98 -16.91
C ALA A 95 -11.71 -13.47 -16.60
N CYS A 96 -10.74 -12.72 -17.14
CA CYS A 96 -10.71 -11.26 -16.97
C CYS A 96 -11.99 -10.60 -17.51
N ALA A 97 -12.47 -11.01 -18.68
CA ALA A 97 -13.74 -10.51 -19.23
C ALA A 97 -14.94 -10.81 -18.31
N ALA A 98 -14.97 -11.97 -17.66
CA ALA A 98 -16.02 -12.31 -16.70
C ALA A 98 -15.95 -11.47 -15.41
N TYR A 99 -14.77 -11.03 -14.98
CA TYR A 99 -14.59 -10.17 -13.80
C TYR A 99 -14.78 -8.67 -14.10
N ALA A 100 -14.49 -8.21 -15.30
CA ALA A 100 -14.63 -6.80 -15.70
C ALA A 100 -15.95 -6.12 -15.28
N PRO A 101 -17.15 -6.72 -15.48
CA PRO A 101 -18.40 -6.10 -15.01
C PRO A 101 -18.50 -6.01 -13.48
N LEU A 102 -17.94 -6.98 -12.75
CA LEU A 102 -17.90 -6.95 -11.28
C LEU A 102 -16.99 -5.82 -10.80
N VAL A 103 -15.79 -5.71 -11.37
CA VAL A 103 -14.83 -4.64 -11.04
C VAL A 103 -15.42 -3.27 -11.36
N LYS A 104 -16.13 -3.13 -12.48
CA LYS A 104 -16.86 -1.91 -12.82
C LYS A 104 -17.93 -1.58 -11.77
N GLN A 105 -18.75 -2.56 -11.38
CA GLN A 105 -19.77 -2.38 -10.36
C GLN A 105 -19.19 -1.97 -9.00
N LEU A 106 -18.03 -2.51 -8.62
CA LEU A 106 -17.32 -2.08 -7.40
C LEU A 106 -16.88 -0.61 -7.51
N GLY A 107 -16.36 -0.19 -8.65
CA GLY A 107 -16.02 1.22 -8.88
C GLY A 107 -17.23 2.13 -8.72
N ASP A 108 -18.38 1.72 -9.28
CA ASP A 108 -19.63 2.48 -9.22
C ASP A 108 -20.20 2.52 -7.78
N GLU A 109 -20.11 1.42 -6.99
CA GLU A 109 -20.65 1.34 -5.62
C GLU A 109 -19.74 1.97 -4.54
N TYR A 110 -18.42 1.86 -4.69
CA TYR A 110 -17.48 2.41 -3.71
C TYR A 110 -17.12 3.87 -3.98
N GLY A 111 -17.22 4.32 -5.24
CA GLY A 111 -16.93 5.69 -5.63
C GLY A 111 -15.54 6.14 -5.17
N ASP A 112 -15.47 7.30 -4.52
CA ASP A 112 -14.21 7.90 -4.08
C ASP A 112 -13.53 7.18 -2.90
N ARG A 113 -14.15 6.13 -2.35
CA ARG A 113 -13.60 5.36 -1.22
C ARG A 113 -12.53 4.36 -1.66
N VAL A 114 -12.59 3.91 -2.92
CA VAL A 114 -11.67 2.91 -3.48
C VAL A 114 -11.15 3.40 -4.81
N LYS A 115 -9.83 3.31 -5.01
CA LYS A 115 -9.21 3.50 -6.32
C LYS A 115 -8.91 2.18 -6.98
N ILE A 116 -9.33 2.05 -8.23
CA ILE A 116 -9.12 0.86 -9.05
C ILE A 116 -7.98 1.12 -10.01
N VAL A 117 -7.03 0.19 -10.05
CA VAL A 117 -5.86 0.25 -10.92
C VAL A 117 -5.75 -1.03 -11.72
N MET A 118 -5.52 -0.90 -13.02
CA MET A 118 -5.27 -2.03 -13.90
C MET A 118 -3.83 -2.01 -14.38
N ARG A 119 -3.14 -3.16 -14.27
CA ARG A 119 -1.81 -3.39 -14.85
C ARG A 119 -1.88 -4.54 -15.86
N HIS A 120 -1.13 -4.38 -16.95
CA HIS A 120 -1.10 -5.33 -18.05
C HIS A 120 -0.32 -6.58 -17.67
N PHE A 121 -0.91 -7.75 -17.87
CA PHE A 121 -0.25 -9.04 -17.70
C PHE A 121 -0.57 -10.00 -18.86
N PRO A 122 -0.23 -9.64 -20.11
CA PRO A 122 -0.57 -10.43 -21.28
C PRO A 122 0.09 -11.82 -21.22
N LEU A 123 -0.73 -12.87 -21.26
CA LEU A 123 -0.29 -14.25 -21.19
C LEU A 123 0.26 -14.72 -22.54
N ARG A 124 1.30 -15.56 -22.52
CA ARG A 124 2.00 -16.00 -23.74
C ARG A 124 1.11 -16.72 -24.75
N GLN A 125 0.07 -17.41 -24.27
CA GLN A 125 -0.89 -18.12 -25.11
C GLN A 125 -1.93 -17.20 -25.78
N HIS A 126 -1.98 -15.92 -25.40
CA HIS A 126 -2.94 -14.94 -25.90
C HIS A 126 -2.26 -13.99 -26.91
N GLY A 127 -2.28 -14.35 -28.19
CA GLY A 127 -1.58 -13.63 -29.26
C GLY A 127 -2.05 -12.18 -29.49
N ASN A 128 -3.29 -11.86 -29.11
CA ASN A 128 -3.91 -10.54 -29.23
C ASN A 128 -3.94 -9.75 -27.91
N ALA A 129 -3.42 -10.29 -26.80
CA ALA A 129 -3.39 -9.60 -25.50
C ALA A 129 -2.52 -8.34 -25.52
N VAL A 130 -1.32 -8.42 -26.10
CA VAL A 130 -0.44 -7.25 -26.28
C VAL A 130 -1.07 -6.22 -27.23
N PRO A 131 -1.56 -6.60 -28.43
CA PRO A 131 -2.32 -5.70 -29.29
C PRO A 131 -3.47 -4.96 -28.58
N ALA A 132 -4.26 -5.65 -27.76
CA ALA A 132 -5.34 -5.03 -26.99
C ALA A 132 -4.80 -4.06 -25.92
N SER A 133 -3.73 -4.44 -25.21
CA SER A 133 -3.07 -3.57 -24.22
C SER A 133 -2.55 -2.27 -24.86
N GLN A 134 -1.98 -2.37 -26.07
CA GLN A 134 -1.53 -1.19 -26.84
C GLN A 134 -2.70 -0.28 -27.23
N ALA A 135 -3.86 -0.84 -27.58
CA ALA A 135 -5.06 -0.05 -27.87
C ALA A 135 -5.56 0.71 -26.63
N ALA A 136 -5.59 0.05 -25.47
CA ALA A 136 -5.97 0.69 -24.21
C ALA A 136 -5.02 1.86 -23.85
N GLU A 137 -3.70 1.65 -23.93
CA GLU A 137 -2.71 2.70 -23.67
C GLU A 137 -2.77 3.86 -24.67
N ALA A 138 -2.97 3.57 -25.96
CA ALA A 138 -3.13 4.58 -26.99
C ALA A 138 -4.38 5.45 -26.76
N ALA A 139 -5.48 4.85 -26.32
CA ALA A 139 -6.66 5.59 -25.89
C ALA A 139 -6.42 6.36 -24.59
N GLY A 140 -5.67 5.80 -23.64
CA GLY A 140 -5.28 6.45 -22.40
C GLY A 140 -4.50 7.74 -22.61
N ARG A 141 -3.59 7.79 -23.59
CA ARG A 141 -2.88 9.02 -23.99
C ARG A 141 -3.77 10.12 -24.56
N GLN A 142 -5.05 9.83 -24.79
CA GLN A 142 -6.09 10.77 -25.18
C GLN A 142 -7.19 10.89 -24.10
N GLY A 143 -6.93 10.41 -22.88
CA GLY A 143 -7.84 10.50 -21.73
C GLY A 143 -8.96 9.46 -21.72
N LYS A 144 -8.86 8.39 -22.52
CA LYS A 144 -9.93 7.39 -22.72
C LYS A 144 -9.50 5.95 -22.45
N PHE A 145 -8.59 5.76 -21.47
CA PHE A 145 -8.09 4.42 -21.13
C PHE A 145 -9.23 3.50 -20.70
N TRP A 146 -10.05 3.96 -19.74
CA TRP A 146 -11.09 3.15 -19.11
C TRP A 146 -12.26 2.85 -20.05
N GLU A 147 -12.59 3.78 -20.94
CA GLU A 147 -13.61 3.56 -21.96
C GLU A 147 -13.15 2.55 -23.02
N MET A 148 -11.88 2.61 -23.45
CA MET A 148 -11.31 1.59 -24.34
C MET A 148 -11.19 0.24 -23.63
N HIS A 149 -10.76 0.23 -22.36
CA HIS A 149 -10.72 -0.97 -21.51
C HIS A 149 -12.08 -1.67 -21.48
N ASP A 150 -13.16 -0.92 -21.23
CA ASP A 150 -14.51 -1.48 -21.15
C ASP A 150 -14.95 -2.05 -22.52
N LEU A 151 -14.72 -1.32 -23.63
CA LEU A 151 -15.03 -1.82 -24.98
C LEU A 151 -14.24 -3.07 -25.36
N LEU A 152 -12.97 -3.17 -24.96
CA LEU A 152 -12.13 -4.35 -25.22
C LEU A 152 -12.70 -5.58 -24.53
N TYR A 153 -13.17 -5.47 -23.28
CA TYR A 153 -13.80 -6.60 -22.59
C TYR A 153 -15.21 -6.90 -23.09
N GLU A 154 -16.07 -5.90 -23.26
CA GLU A 154 -17.44 -6.10 -23.78
C GLU A 154 -17.46 -6.78 -25.15
N ARG A 155 -16.47 -6.48 -26.00
CA ARG A 155 -16.41 -6.98 -27.37
C ARG A 155 -15.30 -8.02 -27.58
N GLN A 156 -14.84 -8.66 -26.51
CA GLN A 156 -13.74 -9.63 -26.53
C GLN A 156 -13.93 -10.69 -27.64
N ASP A 157 -15.13 -11.23 -27.79
CA ASP A 157 -15.44 -12.26 -28.79
C ASP A 157 -15.22 -11.79 -30.24
N ALA A 158 -15.35 -10.49 -30.52
CA ALA A 158 -15.17 -9.95 -31.86
C ALA A 158 -13.70 -9.91 -32.30
N TRP A 159 -12.77 -9.75 -31.35
CA TRP A 159 -11.36 -9.50 -31.66
C TRP A 159 -10.39 -10.57 -31.13
N LYS A 160 -10.76 -11.38 -30.13
CA LYS A 160 -9.85 -12.33 -29.48
C LYS A 160 -9.17 -13.30 -30.47
N ASP A 161 -9.90 -13.74 -31.49
CA ASP A 161 -9.38 -14.67 -32.53
C ASP A 161 -9.11 -13.96 -33.87
N SER A 162 -9.21 -12.62 -33.92
CA SER A 162 -9.02 -11.85 -35.14
C SER A 162 -7.56 -11.88 -35.59
N ARG A 163 -7.36 -11.95 -36.91
CA ARG A 163 -6.05 -11.77 -37.55
C ARG A 163 -5.68 -10.31 -37.78
N THR A 164 -6.67 -9.42 -37.69
CA THR A 164 -6.52 -7.96 -37.89
C THR A 164 -7.12 -7.19 -36.70
N PRO A 165 -6.69 -7.45 -35.45
CA PRO A 165 -7.28 -6.83 -34.26
C PRO A 165 -7.16 -5.30 -34.26
N LEU A 166 -6.09 -4.75 -34.85
CA LEU A 166 -5.90 -3.30 -34.96
C LEU A 166 -7.02 -2.60 -35.75
N GLU A 167 -7.56 -3.23 -36.80
CA GLU A 167 -8.67 -2.65 -37.57
C GLU A 167 -9.92 -2.51 -36.68
N LEU A 168 -10.21 -3.51 -35.86
CA LEU A 168 -11.31 -3.47 -34.89
C LEU A 168 -11.05 -2.44 -33.79
N PHE A 169 -9.84 -2.36 -33.26
CA PHE A 169 -9.49 -1.35 -32.26
C PHE A 169 -9.57 0.08 -32.82
N GLY A 170 -9.29 0.26 -34.11
CA GLY A 170 -9.51 1.52 -34.82
C GLY A 170 -10.99 1.93 -34.88
N THR A 171 -11.93 0.98 -35.01
CA THR A 171 -13.37 1.32 -34.96
C THR A 171 -13.80 1.70 -33.55
N TYR A 172 -13.23 1.08 -32.51
CA TYR A 172 -13.49 1.45 -31.12
C TYR A 172 -12.92 2.85 -30.81
N ALA A 173 -11.72 3.16 -31.31
CA ALA A 173 -11.12 4.49 -31.19
C ALA A 173 -12.01 5.55 -31.86
N ALA A 174 -12.59 5.25 -33.02
CA ALA A 174 -13.53 6.15 -33.70
C ALA A 174 -14.84 6.34 -32.92
N GLU A 175 -15.38 5.29 -32.30
CA GLU A 175 -16.56 5.36 -31.41
C GLU A 175 -16.29 6.24 -30.18
N LEU A 176 -15.09 6.16 -29.62
CA LEU A 176 -14.61 7.01 -28.53
C LEU A 176 -14.20 8.42 -28.98
N GLN A 177 -14.40 8.75 -30.26
CA GLN A 177 -14.07 10.05 -30.85
C GLN A 177 -12.60 10.45 -30.69
N LEU A 178 -11.69 9.47 -30.73
CA LEU A 178 -10.25 9.70 -30.66
C LEU A 178 -9.69 10.22 -31.98
N ASP A 179 -8.59 10.96 -31.92
CA ASP A 179 -7.81 11.30 -33.11
C ASP A 179 -7.16 10.01 -33.65
N ALA A 180 -7.57 9.62 -34.86
CA ALA A 180 -7.16 8.36 -35.48
C ALA A 180 -5.65 8.31 -35.77
N ALA A 181 -5.05 9.44 -36.20
CA ALA A 181 -3.63 9.49 -36.51
C ALA A 181 -2.79 9.39 -35.23
N LYS A 182 -3.21 10.09 -34.17
CA LYS A 182 -2.59 10.00 -32.85
C LYS A 182 -2.75 8.62 -32.25
N PHE A 183 -3.94 8.02 -32.34
CA PHE A 183 -4.18 6.66 -31.86
C PHE A 183 -3.25 5.65 -32.55
N GLN A 184 -3.15 5.70 -33.88
CA GLN A 184 -2.28 4.79 -34.62
C GLN A 184 -0.80 5.00 -34.29
N ALA A 185 -0.36 6.25 -34.12
CA ALA A 185 1.01 6.57 -33.73
C ALA A 185 1.32 6.07 -32.30
N ASP A 186 0.45 6.35 -31.34
CA ASP A 186 0.60 5.94 -29.94
C ASP A 186 0.53 4.40 -29.79
N TYR A 187 -0.35 3.74 -30.56
CA TYR A 187 -0.44 2.27 -30.60
C TYR A 187 0.88 1.61 -31.01
N ALA A 188 1.57 2.21 -31.99
CA ALA A 188 2.85 1.73 -32.51
C ALA A 188 4.07 2.21 -31.70
N ASP A 189 3.87 3.03 -30.66
CA ASP A 189 4.96 3.63 -29.90
C ASP A 189 5.71 2.57 -29.06
N PRO A 190 7.05 2.43 -29.23
CA PRO A 190 7.86 1.56 -28.38
C PRO A 190 7.74 1.86 -26.87
N ALA A 191 7.45 3.10 -26.47
CA ALA A 191 7.24 3.46 -25.07
C ALA A 191 5.96 2.83 -24.49
N VAL A 192 4.89 2.72 -25.29
CA VAL A 192 3.68 1.97 -24.88
C VAL A 192 4.02 0.50 -24.67
N ARG A 193 4.79 -0.08 -25.59
CA ARG A 193 5.25 -1.47 -25.44
C ARG A 193 6.10 -1.66 -24.19
N ALA A 194 7.03 -0.75 -23.92
CA ALA A 194 7.89 -0.81 -22.74
C ALA A 194 7.09 -0.75 -21.42
N LYS A 195 6.03 0.08 -21.36
CA LYS A 195 5.13 0.12 -20.19
C LYS A 195 4.40 -1.20 -19.96
N ILE A 196 3.86 -1.80 -21.02
CA ILE A 196 3.21 -3.13 -20.95
C ILE A 196 4.20 -4.19 -20.45
N ASP A 197 5.42 -4.19 -20.98
CA ASP A 197 6.46 -5.14 -20.56
C ASP A 197 6.88 -4.89 -19.09
N ALA A 198 6.89 -3.64 -18.62
CA ALA A 198 7.17 -3.29 -17.23
C ALA A 198 6.08 -3.79 -16.26
N HIS A 199 4.79 -3.61 -16.61
CA HIS A 199 3.67 -4.18 -15.84
C HIS A 199 3.75 -5.72 -15.79
N GLN A 200 4.08 -6.37 -16.90
CA GLN A 200 4.24 -7.82 -16.93
C GLN A 200 5.41 -8.29 -16.05
N GLN A 201 6.53 -7.57 -16.06
CA GLN A 201 7.68 -7.86 -15.22
C GLN A 201 7.37 -7.66 -13.74
N SER A 202 6.63 -6.60 -13.37
CA SER A 202 6.23 -6.38 -11.98
C SER A 202 5.30 -7.49 -11.48
N GLY A 203 4.34 -7.93 -12.29
CA GLY A 203 3.50 -9.08 -11.94
C GLY A 203 4.29 -10.39 -11.80
N THR A 204 5.31 -10.60 -12.64
CA THR A 204 6.17 -11.78 -12.57
C THR A 204 7.02 -11.77 -11.30
N ALA A 205 7.53 -10.62 -10.88
CA ALA A 205 8.26 -10.45 -9.63
C ALA A 205 7.38 -10.74 -8.40
N LEU A 206 6.06 -10.52 -8.51
CA LEU A 206 5.05 -10.88 -7.52
C LEU A 206 4.60 -12.35 -7.61
N GLN A 207 5.25 -13.16 -8.45
CA GLN A 207 4.94 -14.57 -8.66
C GLN A 207 3.50 -14.84 -9.13
N ILE A 208 2.90 -13.87 -9.85
CA ILE A 208 1.60 -14.04 -10.49
C ILE A 208 1.69 -15.17 -11.52
N SER A 209 0.81 -16.16 -11.38
CA SER A 209 0.77 -17.35 -12.23
C SER A 209 -0.38 -17.33 -13.24
N GLY A 210 -1.28 -16.35 -13.17
CA GLY A 210 -2.44 -16.23 -14.05
C GLY A 210 -3.21 -14.93 -13.87
N THR A 211 -4.19 -14.74 -14.76
CA THR A 211 -5.06 -13.54 -14.76
C THR A 211 -6.54 -13.94 -14.64
N PRO A 212 -7.38 -13.10 -14.02
CA PRO A 212 -7.00 -11.88 -13.31
C PRO A 212 -6.32 -12.19 -11.97
N SER A 213 -5.39 -11.35 -11.51
CA SER A 213 -4.86 -11.44 -10.15
C SER A 213 -5.09 -10.12 -9.42
N PHE A 214 -5.71 -10.20 -8.23
CA PHE A 214 -6.16 -9.03 -7.49
C PHE A 214 -5.34 -8.79 -6.22
N PHE A 215 -5.14 -7.51 -5.92
CA PHE A 215 -4.46 -7.05 -4.71
C PHE A 215 -5.27 -5.91 -4.08
N VAL A 216 -5.41 -5.95 -2.76
CA VAL A 216 -6.05 -4.88 -1.98
C VAL A 216 -5.02 -4.28 -1.02
N ASN A 217 -4.72 -2.99 -1.17
CA ASN A 217 -3.63 -2.31 -0.46
C ASN A 217 -2.32 -3.10 -0.51
N GLY A 218 -2.10 -3.68 -1.69
CA GLY A 218 -0.97 -4.51 -1.99
C GLY A 218 -0.99 -5.95 -1.46
N ARG A 219 -1.97 -6.35 -0.65
CA ARG A 219 -2.09 -7.75 -0.25
C ARG A 219 -2.83 -8.51 -1.34
N ALA A 220 -2.23 -9.59 -1.84
CA ALA A 220 -2.92 -10.49 -2.75
C ALA A 220 -4.19 -11.02 -2.07
N ILE A 221 -5.29 -11.07 -2.82
CA ILE A 221 -6.56 -11.66 -2.37
C ILE A 221 -6.84 -12.94 -3.14
N ASP A 222 -7.61 -13.85 -2.55
CA ASP A 222 -8.10 -15.02 -3.26
C ASP A 222 -9.12 -14.61 -4.34
N TYR A 223 -9.27 -15.43 -5.38
CA TYR A 223 -10.23 -15.21 -6.48
C TYR A 223 -11.67 -15.11 -5.95
N PRO A 224 -12.29 -13.91 -5.93
CA PRO A 224 -13.62 -13.75 -5.36
C PRO A 224 -14.67 -14.39 -6.26
N ARG A 225 -15.46 -15.34 -5.74
CA ARG A 225 -16.46 -16.08 -6.54
C ARG A 225 -17.76 -15.32 -6.75
N SER A 226 -17.91 -14.15 -6.12
CA SER A 226 -19.08 -13.29 -6.24
C SER A 226 -18.70 -11.84 -5.94
N LEU A 227 -19.57 -10.92 -6.35
CA LEU A 227 -19.45 -9.51 -5.97
C LEU A 227 -19.36 -9.33 -4.45
N GLU A 228 -20.16 -10.07 -3.68
CA GLU A 228 -20.18 -9.97 -2.22
C GLU A 228 -18.87 -10.46 -1.57
N GLU A 229 -18.25 -11.52 -2.10
CA GLU A 229 -16.91 -11.94 -1.66
C GLU A 229 -15.86 -10.87 -2.00
N PHE A 230 -16.03 -10.17 -3.13
CA PHE A 230 -15.17 -9.04 -3.51
C PHE A 230 -15.32 -7.86 -2.54
N LYS A 231 -16.56 -7.50 -2.20
CA LYS A 231 -16.89 -6.45 -1.23
C LYS A 231 -16.28 -6.72 0.14
N GLN A 232 -16.31 -7.96 0.62
CA GLN A 232 -15.70 -8.33 1.91
C GLN A 232 -14.22 -7.94 2.01
N TYR A 233 -13.45 -8.08 0.92
CA TYR A 233 -12.06 -7.64 0.90
C TYR A 233 -11.92 -6.12 0.95
N LEU A 234 -12.75 -5.39 0.20
CA LEU A 234 -12.72 -3.93 0.16
C LEU A 234 -13.24 -3.30 1.45
N ASP A 235 -14.35 -3.81 2.00
CA ASP A 235 -14.92 -3.37 3.28
C ASP A 235 -13.93 -3.64 4.43
N ALA A 236 -13.30 -4.82 4.43
CA ALA A 236 -12.24 -5.10 5.38
C ALA A 236 -11.06 -4.14 5.20
N ALA A 237 -10.66 -3.82 3.98
CA ALA A 237 -9.57 -2.88 3.75
C ALA A 237 -9.96 -1.46 4.17
N LEU A 238 -11.19 -1.02 3.92
CA LEU A 238 -11.72 0.29 4.32
C LEU A 238 -11.76 0.42 5.84
N ALA A 239 -12.24 -0.62 6.55
CA ALA A 239 -12.28 -0.64 8.00
C ALA A 239 -10.87 -0.59 8.65
N ASN A 240 -9.83 -1.04 7.94
CA ASN A 240 -8.45 -1.02 8.44
C ASN A 240 -7.57 0.01 7.72
N ALA A 241 -8.13 0.81 6.80
CA ALA A 241 -7.36 1.79 6.06
C ALA A 241 -7.06 2.95 7.01
N PRO A 242 -5.79 3.34 7.20
CA PRO A 242 -5.51 4.62 7.82
C PRO A 242 -6.16 5.69 6.95
N VAL A 243 -7.11 6.45 7.51
CA VAL A 243 -7.63 7.65 6.85
C VAL A 243 -6.40 8.49 6.52
N THR A 244 -6.11 8.61 5.22
CA THR A 244 -4.87 9.23 4.77
C THR A 244 -4.90 10.68 5.25
N ALA A 245 -3.83 11.09 5.93
CA ALA A 245 -3.66 12.40 6.56
C ALA A 245 -3.67 13.60 5.57
N THR A 246 -4.17 13.42 4.35
CA THR A 246 -4.11 14.40 3.26
C THR A 246 -5.25 15.41 3.28
N SER A 247 -6.06 15.45 4.33
CA SER A 247 -6.97 16.59 4.50
C SER A 247 -7.06 17.05 5.95
N THR A 248 -5.93 17.46 6.51
CA THR A 248 -5.89 18.15 7.82
C THR A 248 -6.60 19.51 7.80
N THR A 249 -7.08 19.97 6.63
CA THR A 249 -7.85 21.21 6.45
C THR A 249 -9.26 21.02 5.88
N ALA A 250 -9.69 19.81 5.48
CA ALA A 250 -11.11 19.63 5.14
C ALA A 250 -11.94 19.58 6.41
N LEU A 251 -12.97 20.40 6.42
CA LEU A 251 -14.05 20.28 7.38
C LEU A 251 -14.82 19.01 7.06
N VAL A 252 -15.04 18.19 8.08
CA VAL A 252 -15.87 16.99 8.03
C VAL A 252 -16.84 17.05 9.19
N HIS A 253 -17.81 16.16 9.23
CA HIS A 253 -18.70 15.98 10.38
C HIS A 253 -18.90 14.49 10.56
N GLN A 254 -18.19 13.90 11.51
CA GLN A 254 -18.11 12.45 11.70
C GLN A 254 -18.41 12.08 13.15
N HIS A 255 -18.99 10.91 13.35
CA HIS A 255 -19.32 10.38 14.67
C HIS A 255 -18.68 9.01 14.87
N ALA A 256 -17.97 8.81 15.97
CA ALA A 256 -17.40 7.51 16.34
C ALA A 256 -17.79 7.15 17.77
N ASN A 257 -17.74 5.87 18.11
CA ASN A 257 -17.96 5.37 19.46
C ASN A 257 -16.62 5.10 20.16
N LEU A 258 -16.52 5.50 21.43
CA LEU A 258 -15.35 5.24 22.27
C LEU A 258 -15.75 4.60 23.59
N ALA A 259 -15.03 3.55 23.97
CA ALA A 259 -15.02 3.00 25.31
C ALA A 259 -13.58 2.90 25.85
N ILE A 260 -13.41 3.25 27.12
CA ILE A 260 -12.15 3.08 27.85
C ILE A 260 -12.40 2.15 29.02
N VAL A 261 -11.63 1.06 29.12
CA VAL A 261 -11.79 0.05 30.19
C VAL A 261 -10.45 -0.17 30.89
N LEU A 262 -10.40 0.14 32.19
CA LEU A 262 -9.19 0.04 33.00
C LEU A 262 -9.37 -1.02 34.08
N ASN A 263 -8.56 -2.07 34.04
CA ASN A 263 -8.63 -3.25 34.91
C ASN A 263 -10.06 -3.82 34.99
N GLY A 264 -10.70 -4.00 33.83
CA GLY A 264 -12.08 -4.48 33.71
C GLY A 264 -13.17 -3.50 34.12
N LYS A 265 -12.85 -2.25 34.47
CA LYS A 265 -13.84 -1.22 34.83
C LYS A 265 -13.96 -0.16 33.74
N PRO A 266 -15.15 0.08 33.17
CA PRO A 266 -15.37 1.18 32.25
C PRO A 266 -15.06 2.53 32.92
N VAL A 267 -14.43 3.42 32.17
CA VAL A 267 -14.28 4.83 32.54
C VAL A 267 -15.58 5.54 32.19
N ASP A 268 -16.13 6.26 33.16
CA ASP A 268 -17.29 7.11 32.94
C ASP A 268 -16.85 8.43 32.29
N LEU A 269 -17.19 8.55 31.01
CA LEU A 269 -16.90 9.73 30.20
C LEU A 269 -18.06 10.75 30.21
N SER A 270 -19.21 10.44 30.83
CA SER A 270 -20.36 11.36 30.92
C SER A 270 -20.11 12.58 31.81
N ALA A 271 -19.11 12.50 32.70
CA ALA A 271 -18.81 13.59 33.64
C ALA A 271 -18.43 14.91 32.95
N ASP A 272 -18.92 16.04 33.48
CA ASP A 272 -18.76 17.42 32.95
C ASP A 272 -17.34 17.83 32.56
N LYS A 273 -16.32 17.20 33.16
CA LYS A 273 -14.91 17.49 32.84
C LYS A 273 -14.49 17.00 31.45
N TYR A 274 -15.23 16.06 30.87
CA TYR A 274 -14.97 15.49 29.54
C TYR A 274 -15.96 15.96 28.47
N GLN A 275 -17.03 16.65 28.88
CA GLN A 275 -18.08 17.14 27.99
C GLN A 275 -17.76 18.56 27.54
N SER A 276 -18.02 18.85 26.27
CA SER A 276 -18.04 20.24 25.76
C SER A 276 -19.47 20.78 25.88
N THR A 277 -19.61 22.02 26.35
CA THR A 277 -20.89 22.74 26.39
C THR A 277 -20.76 24.07 25.68
N LYS A 278 -21.88 24.75 25.42
CA LYS A 278 -21.90 26.11 24.84
C LYS A 278 -21.02 27.11 25.60
N GLU A 279 -20.90 26.96 26.92
CA GLU A 279 -20.12 27.84 27.78
C GLU A 279 -18.67 27.38 27.96
N LYS A 280 -18.38 26.10 27.68
CA LYS A 280 -17.09 25.48 27.94
C LYS A 280 -16.78 24.43 26.86
N GLU A 281 -16.15 24.91 25.82
CA GLU A 281 -15.66 24.08 24.72
C GLU A 281 -14.26 23.54 25.05
N LEU A 282 -14.06 22.22 24.93
CA LEU A 282 -12.76 21.59 25.18
C LEU A 282 -11.85 21.65 23.95
N ASP A 283 -12.39 21.32 22.77
CA ASP A 283 -11.71 21.45 21.48
C ASP A 283 -12.73 21.57 20.33
N THR A 284 -12.52 22.55 19.45
CA THR A 284 -13.41 22.90 18.33
C THR A 284 -13.38 21.89 17.18
N ALA A 285 -12.34 21.08 17.08
CA ALA A 285 -12.16 20.09 16.03
C ALA A 285 -12.65 18.71 16.44
N VAL A 286 -12.70 18.40 17.74
CA VAL A 286 -13.13 17.10 18.25
C VAL A 286 -13.61 17.16 19.69
N HIS A 287 -14.74 16.54 20.01
CA HIS A 287 -15.27 16.51 21.39
C HIS A 287 -16.25 15.35 21.62
N LEU A 288 -16.73 15.16 22.85
CA LEU A 288 -17.82 14.24 23.17
C LEU A 288 -19.18 14.94 23.07
N HIS A 289 -20.19 14.19 22.59
CA HIS A 289 -21.57 14.67 22.41
C HIS A 289 -22.45 14.46 23.67
N ASP A 290 -23.23 15.49 24.02
CA ASP A 290 -24.39 15.55 24.95
C ASP A 290 -24.48 14.54 26.09
N GLU A 291 -23.56 14.60 27.07
CA GLU A 291 -23.64 13.92 28.37
C GLU A 291 -23.72 12.37 28.33
N GLU A 292 -23.89 11.72 27.17
CA GLU A 292 -23.85 10.25 27.04
C GLU A 292 -22.41 9.74 27.23
N GLY A 293 -21.42 10.55 26.89
CA GLY A 293 -20.00 10.27 27.11
C GLY A 293 -19.37 9.24 26.16
N MET A 294 -20.12 8.72 25.18
CA MET A 294 -19.67 7.57 24.38
C MET A 294 -19.54 7.86 22.88
N VAL A 295 -19.96 9.03 22.42
CA VAL A 295 -19.93 9.45 21.02
C VAL A 295 -18.92 10.58 20.86
N VAL A 296 -17.90 10.32 20.06
CA VAL A 296 -16.88 11.29 19.65
C VAL A 296 -17.34 11.97 18.38
N HIS A 297 -17.41 13.29 18.41
CA HIS A 297 -17.73 14.16 17.30
C HIS A 297 -16.44 14.74 16.73
N THR A 298 -16.27 14.67 15.41
CA THR A 298 -15.11 15.23 14.70
C THR A 298 -15.55 16.22 13.63
N HIS A 299 -14.99 17.44 13.67
CA HIS A 299 -15.27 18.52 12.71
C HIS A 299 -14.13 18.78 11.69
N ARG A 300 -13.02 18.06 11.83
CA ARG A 300 -11.82 18.23 10.99
C ARG A 300 -11.28 16.87 10.58
N ALA A 301 -11.02 16.70 9.29
CA ALA A 301 -10.42 15.46 8.81
C ALA A 301 -8.99 15.29 9.37
N GLY A 302 -8.60 14.03 9.57
CA GLY A 302 -7.28 13.70 10.09
C GLY A 302 -7.10 13.88 11.60
N VAL A 303 -8.19 14.09 12.37
CA VAL A 303 -8.12 14.09 13.83
C VAL A 303 -7.69 12.71 14.31
N THR A 304 -6.59 12.68 15.05
CA THR A 304 -6.07 11.46 15.65
C THR A 304 -6.73 11.16 16.99
N LEU A 305 -6.62 9.91 17.44
CA LEU A 305 -7.06 9.49 18.76
C LEU A 305 -6.32 10.26 19.85
N ASN A 306 -5.04 10.58 19.65
CA ASN A 306 -4.30 11.45 20.58
C ASN A 306 -4.74 12.91 20.54
N ASP A 307 -5.15 13.46 19.39
CA ASP A 307 -5.73 14.81 19.34
C ASP A 307 -6.98 14.87 20.24
N PHE A 308 -7.86 13.87 20.08
CA PHE A 308 -9.04 13.72 20.90
C PHE A 308 -8.70 13.53 22.39
N LEU A 309 -7.85 12.55 22.73
CA LEU A 309 -7.52 12.26 24.13
C LEU A 309 -6.85 13.45 24.82
N LYS A 310 -6.02 14.22 24.11
CA LYS A 310 -5.39 15.42 24.66
C LYS A 310 -6.40 16.52 24.98
N SER A 311 -7.48 16.66 24.20
CA SER A 311 -8.59 17.57 24.55
C SER A 311 -9.19 17.25 25.93
N LEU A 312 -9.13 15.97 26.32
CA LEU A 312 -9.60 15.46 27.62
C LEU A 312 -8.49 15.40 28.68
N SER A 313 -7.30 15.95 28.41
CA SER A 313 -6.09 15.82 29.25
C SER A 313 -5.64 14.36 29.48
N MET A 314 -5.90 13.49 28.50
CA MET A 314 -5.46 12.10 28.44
C MET A 314 -4.34 11.93 27.41
N ASP A 315 -3.67 10.77 27.44
CA ASP A 315 -2.63 10.41 26.46
C ASP A 315 -2.58 8.90 26.26
N LEU A 316 -2.36 8.46 25.01
CA LEU A 316 -2.22 7.04 24.66
C LEU A 316 -0.94 6.81 23.86
N THR A 317 -0.17 5.84 24.34
CA THR A 317 1.03 5.31 23.68
C THR A 317 0.96 3.78 23.65
N PRO A 318 1.82 3.09 22.87
CA PRO A 318 1.91 1.63 22.90
C PRO A 318 2.20 1.05 24.29
N ASP A 319 2.89 1.82 25.13
CA ASP A 319 3.37 1.36 26.43
C ASP A 319 2.56 1.85 27.62
N CYS A 320 1.86 2.97 27.48
CA CYS A 320 1.17 3.63 28.58
C CYS A 320 -0.13 4.29 28.13
N PHE A 321 -1.13 4.23 29.00
CA PHE A 321 -2.32 5.08 28.95
C PHE A 321 -2.33 6.02 30.16
N THR A 322 -2.57 7.31 29.93
CA THR A 322 -2.71 8.33 30.97
C THR A 322 -4.14 8.82 30.97
N LEU A 323 -4.87 8.57 32.07
CA LEU A 323 -6.25 9.05 32.26
C LEU A 323 -6.27 10.49 32.80
N ASP A 324 -5.33 10.82 33.67
CA ASP A 324 -5.12 12.16 34.20
C ASP A 324 -3.71 12.27 34.82
N ALA A 325 -3.37 13.45 35.36
CA ALA A 325 -2.06 13.74 35.96
C ALA A 325 -1.63 12.78 37.09
N ARG A 326 -2.55 12.04 37.71
CA ARG A 326 -2.28 11.09 38.80
C ARG A 326 -2.42 9.63 38.35
N ASN A 327 -3.08 9.38 37.23
CA ASN A 327 -3.43 8.05 36.76
C ASN A 327 -2.73 7.74 35.43
N ARG A 328 -1.47 7.28 35.54
CA ARG A 328 -0.69 6.75 34.42
C ARG A 328 -0.48 5.24 34.59
N LEU A 329 -0.95 4.48 33.60
CA LEU A 329 -0.98 3.02 33.59
C LEU A 329 -0.08 2.52 32.46
N CYS A 330 1.07 1.96 32.81
CA CYS A 330 2.03 1.45 31.84
C CYS A 330 2.13 -0.07 31.88
N ASN A 331 2.53 -0.67 30.76
CA ASN A 331 2.74 -2.11 30.61
C ASN A 331 3.68 -2.64 31.70
N ALA A 332 3.14 -3.43 32.63
CA ALA A 332 3.86 -4.00 33.76
C ALA A 332 3.06 -5.17 34.36
N ASP A 333 3.76 -6.15 34.94
CA ASP A 333 3.16 -7.25 35.72
C ASP A 333 2.03 -8.00 34.99
N GLY A 334 2.21 -8.24 33.68
CA GLY A 334 1.24 -8.92 32.82
C GLY A 334 0.02 -8.08 32.42
N LYS A 335 -0.07 -6.83 32.86
CA LYS A 335 -1.06 -5.86 32.38
C LYS A 335 -0.52 -5.13 31.16
N THR A 336 -1.37 -4.99 30.16
CA THR A 336 -1.01 -4.34 28.89
C THR A 336 -2.10 -3.40 28.42
N VAL A 337 -1.66 -2.26 27.87
CA VAL A 337 -2.47 -1.36 27.04
C VAL A 337 -2.75 -2.05 25.71
N LYS A 338 -3.99 -2.00 25.26
CA LYS A 338 -4.45 -2.57 24.01
C LYS A 338 -5.43 -1.58 23.37
N LEU A 339 -5.24 -1.30 22.08
CA LEU A 339 -6.20 -0.56 21.27
C LEU A 339 -6.92 -1.53 20.34
N PHE A 340 -8.24 -1.39 20.26
CA PHE A 340 -9.05 -2.03 19.25
C PHE A 340 -9.89 -1.01 18.51
N VAL A 341 -10.04 -1.24 17.22
CA VAL A 341 -10.94 -0.50 16.34
C VAL A 341 -11.77 -1.54 15.61
N ASP A 342 -13.10 -1.40 15.68
CA ASP A 342 -14.06 -2.28 15.01
C ASP A 342 -13.83 -3.77 15.32
N GLY A 343 -13.53 -4.05 16.59
CA GLY A 343 -13.29 -5.42 17.08
C GLY A 343 -11.89 -5.97 16.83
N ARG A 344 -11.01 -5.23 16.13
CA ARG A 344 -9.68 -5.69 15.72
C ARG A 344 -8.58 -4.94 16.45
N ALA A 345 -7.51 -5.64 16.81
CA ALA A 345 -6.35 -5.01 17.43
C ALA A 345 -5.72 -4.01 16.46
N ASN A 346 -5.38 -2.82 16.95
CA ASN A 346 -4.78 -1.74 16.19
C ASN A 346 -3.46 -1.31 16.85
N ASP A 347 -2.39 -1.20 16.07
CA ASP A 347 -1.03 -0.89 16.51
C ASP A 347 -0.62 0.57 16.30
N GLN A 348 -1.53 1.42 15.83
CA GLN A 348 -1.30 2.85 15.65
C GLN A 348 -1.49 3.64 16.95
N TYR A 349 -2.22 3.09 17.93
CA TYR A 349 -2.47 3.72 19.25
C TYR A 349 -2.96 5.17 19.10
N GLY A 350 -2.25 6.13 19.67
CA GLY A 350 -2.60 7.54 19.60
C GLY A 350 -2.57 8.11 18.18
N ASP A 351 -1.80 7.53 17.26
CA ASP A 351 -1.67 8.01 15.88
C ASP A 351 -2.83 7.52 14.98
N TYR A 352 -3.75 6.71 15.52
CA TYR A 352 -4.93 6.28 14.80
C TYR A 352 -5.82 7.48 14.44
N VAL A 353 -6.18 7.64 13.16
CA VAL A 353 -7.11 8.69 12.72
C VAL A 353 -8.55 8.20 12.90
N ILE A 354 -9.35 8.96 13.63
CA ILE A 354 -10.75 8.63 13.90
C ILE A 354 -11.54 8.76 12.60
N ALA A 355 -12.30 7.72 12.24
CA ALA A 355 -13.21 7.71 11.11
C ALA A 355 -14.67 7.56 11.56
N ASP A 356 -15.58 7.93 10.65
CA ASP A 356 -17.02 7.83 10.89
C ASP A 356 -17.44 6.37 11.20
N LEU A 357 -18.32 6.24 12.18
CA LEU A 357 -18.88 5.00 12.73
C LEU A 357 -17.90 4.04 13.43
N ASN A 358 -16.63 4.41 13.62
CA ASN A 358 -15.69 3.51 14.29
C ASN A 358 -16.13 3.16 15.71
N ARG A 359 -15.89 1.92 16.12
CA ARG A 359 -16.06 1.43 17.49
C ARG A 359 -14.68 1.22 18.12
N ILE A 360 -14.24 2.20 18.90
CA ILE A 360 -12.91 2.28 19.49
C ILE A 360 -12.95 1.77 20.93
N LEU A 361 -12.07 0.82 21.27
CA LEU A 361 -11.83 0.35 22.63
C LEU A 361 -10.38 0.56 23.03
N ILE A 362 -10.18 1.34 24.09
CA ILE A 362 -8.89 1.40 24.82
C ILE A 362 -9.03 0.51 26.06
N SER A 363 -8.22 -0.54 26.15
CA SER A 363 -8.25 -1.48 27.26
C SER A 363 -6.89 -1.56 27.95
N TYR A 364 -6.87 -1.47 29.28
CA TYR A 364 -5.66 -1.71 30.09
C TYR A 364 -5.94 -2.79 31.14
N GLY A 365 -5.15 -3.87 31.13
CA GLY A 365 -5.22 -4.90 32.16
C GLY A 365 -4.64 -6.25 31.73
N ALA A 366 -4.81 -7.25 32.60
CA ALA A 366 -4.32 -8.62 32.43
C ALA A 366 -5.43 -9.59 31.96
N GLU A 367 -6.49 -9.07 31.34
CA GLU A 367 -7.65 -9.84 30.94
C GLU A 367 -7.30 -10.90 29.87
N GLY A 368 -7.80 -12.12 30.07
CA GLY A 368 -7.78 -13.15 29.03
C GLY A 368 -8.83 -12.89 27.95
N LYS A 369 -8.72 -13.64 26.84
CA LYS A 369 -9.58 -13.49 25.64
C LYS A 369 -11.09 -13.35 25.93
N PRO A 370 -11.71 -14.15 26.83
CA PRO A 370 -13.16 -14.05 27.07
C PRO A 370 -13.58 -12.73 27.73
N ALA A 371 -12.76 -12.19 28.64
CA ALA A 371 -13.05 -10.92 29.29
C ALA A 371 -12.85 -9.76 28.33
N LEU A 372 -11.83 -9.83 27.47
CA LEU A 372 -11.59 -8.84 26.43
C LEU A 372 -12.71 -8.83 25.37
N GLN A 373 -13.21 -10.00 24.97
CA GLN A 373 -14.35 -10.08 24.04
C GLN A 373 -15.58 -9.37 24.59
N ARG A 374 -15.90 -9.55 25.88
CA ARG A 374 -17.01 -8.82 26.52
C ARG A 374 -16.83 -7.31 26.50
N GLN A 375 -15.59 -6.81 26.57
CA GLN A 375 -15.33 -5.38 26.44
C GLN A 375 -15.58 -4.89 25.01
N LEU A 376 -15.15 -5.65 24.00
CA LEU A 376 -15.40 -5.34 22.59
C LEU A 376 -16.91 -5.34 22.27
N ASP A 377 -17.64 -6.34 22.76
CA ASP A 377 -19.08 -6.44 22.55
C ASP A 377 -19.84 -5.28 23.23
N ALA A 378 -19.29 -4.72 24.31
CA ALA A 378 -19.88 -3.63 25.07
C ALA A 378 -19.55 -2.23 24.52
N VAL A 379 -18.67 -2.10 23.52
CA VAL A 379 -18.44 -0.80 22.86
C VAL A 379 -19.74 -0.38 22.18
N PRO A 380 -20.28 0.82 22.46
CA PRO A 380 -21.52 1.25 21.82
C PRO A 380 -21.42 1.31 20.30
N ASP A 381 -22.55 1.27 19.63
CA ASP A 381 -22.70 1.42 18.17
C ASP A 381 -23.69 2.55 17.82
N THR A 382 -23.90 3.48 18.76
CA THR A 382 -24.89 4.56 18.67
C THR A 382 -24.49 5.68 17.72
N ALA A 383 -23.22 5.75 17.30
CA ALA A 383 -22.74 6.77 16.35
C ALA A 383 -23.54 6.76 15.03
N CYS A 384 -24.10 5.61 14.64
CA CYS A 384 -24.92 5.51 13.43
C CYS A 384 -26.21 6.36 13.49
N ILE A 385 -26.73 6.63 14.70
CA ILE A 385 -27.92 7.46 14.89
C ILE A 385 -27.56 8.91 14.52
N TYR A 386 -26.43 9.40 15.04
CA TYR A 386 -25.88 10.74 14.79
C TYR A 386 -25.49 10.94 13.32
N SER A 387 -24.82 9.96 12.71
CA SER A 387 -24.49 10.02 11.27
C SER A 387 -25.68 9.74 10.33
N LYS A 388 -26.89 9.51 10.87
CA LYS A 388 -28.13 9.20 10.11
C LYS A 388 -28.00 7.98 9.19
N THR A 389 -27.13 7.04 9.53
CA THR A 389 -26.90 5.80 8.76
C THR A 389 -27.73 4.61 9.25
N CYS A 390 -28.35 4.72 10.44
CA CYS A 390 -29.30 3.73 10.97
C CYS A 390 -30.64 4.39 11.36
N PRO A 391 -31.38 4.98 10.41
CA PRO A 391 -32.60 5.75 10.67
C PRO A 391 -33.71 4.92 11.36
N GLU A 392 -33.67 3.60 11.23
CA GLU A 392 -34.58 2.69 11.93
C GLU A 392 -34.38 2.67 13.46
N ARG A 393 -33.25 3.19 13.96
CA ARG A 393 -32.91 3.22 15.38
C ARG A 393 -33.27 4.55 16.08
N GLY A 394 -33.82 5.51 15.33
CA GLY A 394 -34.28 6.79 15.86
C GLY A 394 -33.77 7.99 15.05
N GLU A 395 -34.29 9.16 15.37
CA GLU A 395 -33.74 10.43 14.87
C GLU A 395 -32.59 10.87 15.77
N PRO A 396 -31.52 11.47 15.21
CA PRO A 396 -30.45 12.04 16.02
C PRO A 396 -30.99 13.16 16.91
N PRO A 397 -30.44 13.32 18.13
CA PRO A 397 -30.67 14.51 18.93
C PRO A 397 -30.32 15.78 18.14
N THR A 398 -30.88 16.91 18.56
CA THR A 398 -30.52 18.19 17.95
C THR A 398 -29.10 18.54 18.36
N GLU A 399 -28.18 18.57 17.39
CA GLU A 399 -26.79 18.94 17.62
C GLU A 399 -26.72 20.48 17.75
N GLU A 400 -26.76 21.00 18.98
CA GLU A 400 -26.55 22.43 19.20
C GLU A 400 -25.06 22.75 19.01
N CYS A 401 -24.67 23.13 17.79
CA CYS A 401 -23.26 23.36 17.43
C CYS A 401 -22.49 24.19 18.47
N VAL A 402 -21.66 23.52 19.25
CA VAL A 402 -20.66 24.13 20.13
C VAL A 402 -19.43 24.38 19.26
N GLY A 403 -19.11 25.64 18.98
CA GLY A 403 -17.92 26.01 18.20
C GLY A 403 -18.11 25.93 16.70
N GLY A 404 -18.44 27.07 16.08
CA GLY A 404 -18.67 27.16 14.65
C GLY A 404 -17.40 26.95 13.82
N LEU A 405 -17.22 25.75 13.26
CA LEU A 405 -16.47 25.51 12.01
C LEU A 405 -17.02 24.32 11.16
N GLY A 406 -18.08 23.60 11.54
CA GLY A 406 -18.63 22.48 10.74
C GLY A 406 -19.51 22.90 9.55
N THR A 407 -19.49 22.14 8.45
CA THR A 407 -20.14 22.46 7.15
C THR A 407 -21.67 22.31 7.09
N GLY A 408 -22.40 22.53 8.19
CA GLY A 408 -23.85 22.24 8.17
C GLY A 408 -24.66 22.61 9.40
N CYS A 409 -24.26 23.63 10.16
CA CYS A 409 -25.08 24.15 11.27
C CYS A 409 -26.11 25.18 10.79
N GLU A 410 -27.03 24.79 9.90
CA GLU A 410 -28.27 25.53 9.58
C GLU A 410 -29.52 24.72 9.95
#